data_AF-A0A950P0H2-F1
#
_entry.id   AF-A0A950P0H2-F1
#
_cell.length_a   1.000
_cell.length_b   1.000
_cell.length_c   1.000
_cell.angle_alpha   90.00
_cell.angle_beta   90.00
_cell.angle_gamma   90.00
#
_symmetry.space_group_name_H-M   'P 1'
#
loop_
_entity.id
_entity.type
_entity.pdbx_description
1 polymer ?
#
loop_
_entity_poly.entity_id
_entity_poly.type
_entity_poly.pdbx_seq_one_letter_code
_entity_poly.pdbx_strand_id
1 'polypeptide(L)'
;MATAVVEERQLLKSLRWWDGFTIALANPGFLLGSLLGAYGALGVIGATVLWGIAALVALLSVWVYSEIAMMFPGRSGGISIYANEAWRKYTTLVGPIATFGYWIGWSVVLAIFGNIIGSLIQA
;
A
#
# COMPACT_ATOMS: atom_id res chain seq x y z
N MET A 1 39.07 -22.41 -20.43
CA MET A 1 37.78 -22.46 -19.69
C MET A 1 36.98 -21.25 -20.09
N ALA A 2 35.81 -21.43 -20.70
CA ALA A 2 34.90 -20.32 -20.99
C ALA A 2 34.13 -20.00 -19.70
N THR A 3 34.33 -18.78 -19.18
CA THR A 3 33.56 -18.28 -18.03
C THR A 3 32.21 -17.78 -18.54
N ALA A 4 31.13 -18.44 -18.13
CA ALA A 4 29.78 -17.91 -18.33
C ALA A 4 29.61 -16.66 -17.46
N VAL A 5 29.62 -15.48 -18.08
CA VAL A 5 29.20 -14.24 -17.42
C VAL A 5 27.68 -14.28 -17.40
N VAL A 6 27.09 -14.55 -16.24
CA VAL A 6 25.66 -14.34 -16.03
C VAL A 6 25.46 -12.82 -15.99
N GLU A 7 25.02 -12.23 -17.10
CA GLU A 7 24.52 -10.86 -17.12
C GLU A 7 23.26 -10.84 -16.25
N GLU A 8 23.37 -10.36 -15.01
CA GLU A 8 22.20 -10.11 -14.16
C GLU A 8 21.30 -9.12 -14.90
N ARG A 9 20.21 -9.62 -15.51
CA ARG A 9 19.16 -8.77 -16.09
C ARG A 9 18.51 -7.98 -14.95
N GLN A 10 19.04 -6.80 -14.67
CA GLN A 10 18.44 -5.87 -13.73
C GLN A 10 17.32 -5.08 -14.42
N LEU A 11 16.23 -4.85 -13.70
CA LEU A 11 15.16 -3.98 -14.18
C LEU A 11 15.70 -2.56 -14.33
N LEU A 12 15.47 -1.96 -15.50
CA LEU A 12 15.84 -0.57 -15.75
C LEU A 12 15.03 0.35 -14.83
N LYS A 13 15.71 1.22 -14.08
CA LYS A 13 15.09 2.26 -13.26
C LYS A 13 14.59 3.41 -14.14
N SER A 14 13.53 3.16 -14.91
CA SER A 14 12.95 4.14 -15.83
C SER A 14 11.82 4.98 -15.23
N LEU A 15 11.27 4.57 -14.08
CA LEU A 15 10.16 5.23 -13.40
C LEU A 15 10.54 6.66 -12.98
N ARG A 16 9.73 7.62 -13.41
CA ARG A 16 9.76 9.01 -12.95
C ARG A 16 8.80 9.18 -11.78
N TRP A 17 8.91 10.31 -11.09
CA TRP A 17 8.04 10.61 -9.96
C TRP A 17 6.56 10.69 -10.35
N TRP A 18 6.24 11.18 -11.56
CA TRP A 18 4.87 11.25 -12.08
C TRP A 18 4.26 9.88 -12.30
N ASP A 19 5.08 8.89 -12.68
CA ASP A 19 4.63 7.52 -12.85
C ASP A 19 4.25 6.92 -11.49
N GLY A 20 5.07 7.18 -10.46
CA GLY A 20 4.76 6.80 -9.07
C GLY A 20 3.49 7.46 -8.54
N PHE A 21 3.32 8.76 -8.81
CA PHE A 21 2.08 9.49 -8.48
C PHE A 21 0.86 8.87 -9.17
N THR A 22 0.97 8.54 -10.44
CA THR A 22 -0.13 7.93 -11.22
C THR A 22 -0.49 6.54 -10.69
N ILE A 23 0.51 5.72 -10.36
CA ILE A 23 0.29 4.40 -9.74
C ILE A 23 -0.41 4.54 -8.38
N ALA A 24 -0.04 5.55 -7.58
CA ALA A 24 -0.69 5.79 -6.29
C ALA A 24 -2.17 6.21 -6.41
N LEU A 25 -2.56 6.83 -7.53
CA LEU A 25 -3.96 7.19 -7.82
C LEU A 25 -4.82 6.01 -8.30
N ALA A 26 -4.23 4.84 -8.59
CA ALA A 26 -4.92 3.70 -9.19
C ALA A 26 -5.95 3.00 -8.27
N ASN A 27 -6.25 3.55 -7.10
CA ASN A 27 -7.18 2.99 -6.11
C ASN A 27 -8.53 3.72 -5.96
N PRO A 28 -9.23 4.17 -7.02
CA PRO A 28 -10.50 4.88 -6.88
C PRO A 28 -11.67 3.98 -6.46
N GLY A 29 -11.59 2.67 -6.72
CA GLY A 29 -12.64 1.72 -6.34
C GLY A 29 -12.90 1.66 -4.83
N PHE A 30 -11.83 1.80 -4.04
CA PHE A 30 -11.88 1.85 -2.57
C PHE A 30 -12.69 3.03 -2.06
N LEU A 31 -12.55 4.18 -2.72
CA LEU A 31 -13.26 5.41 -2.38
C LEU A 31 -14.75 5.29 -2.65
N LEU A 32 -15.16 4.82 -3.84
CA LEU A 32 -16.58 4.85 -4.20
C LEU A 32 -17.45 3.97 -3.29
N GLY A 33 -17.05 2.74 -3.00
CA GLY A 33 -17.84 1.85 -2.14
C GLY A 33 -17.91 2.32 -0.68
N SER A 34 -16.78 2.73 -0.11
CA SER A 34 -16.70 3.10 1.30
C SER A 34 -17.22 4.52 1.59
N LEU A 35 -16.98 5.48 0.69
CA LEU A 35 -17.42 6.86 0.84
C LEU A 35 -18.94 6.98 0.70
N LEU A 36 -19.54 6.33 -0.31
CA LEU A 36 -21.00 6.34 -0.50
C LEU A 36 -21.71 5.64 0.67
N GLY A 37 -21.17 4.52 1.16
CA GLY A 37 -21.67 3.85 2.35
C GLY A 37 -21.59 4.72 3.61
N ALA A 38 -20.47 5.43 3.82
CA ALA A 38 -20.32 6.35 4.94
C ALA A 38 -21.32 7.50 4.88
N TYR A 39 -21.58 8.07 3.70
CA TYR A 39 -22.59 9.12 3.53
C TYR A 39 -24.01 8.63 3.84
N GLY A 40 -24.34 7.40 3.45
CA GLY A 40 -25.64 6.79 3.78
C GLY A 40 -25.82 6.52 5.28
N ALA A 41 -24.75 6.15 6.00
CA ALA A 41 -24.83 5.79 7.41
C ALA A 41 -24.67 6.97 8.39
N LEU A 42 -23.80 7.94 8.06
CA LEU A 42 -23.40 9.03 8.96
C LEU A 42 -23.92 10.40 8.52
N GLY A 43 -24.56 10.48 7.35
CA GLY A 43 -24.91 11.74 6.71
C GLY A 43 -23.70 12.50 6.18
N VAL A 44 -23.96 13.60 5.47
CA VAL A 44 -22.93 14.41 4.79
C VAL A 44 -21.86 14.89 5.75
N ILE A 45 -22.26 15.59 6.81
CA ILE A 45 -21.32 16.22 7.75
C ILE A 45 -20.50 15.16 8.49
N GLY A 46 -21.15 14.10 8.99
CA GLY A 46 -20.48 13.03 9.74
C GLY A 46 -19.45 12.29 8.89
N ALA A 47 -19.82 11.92 7.66
CA ALA A 47 -18.90 11.26 6.74
C ALA A 47 -17.74 12.18 6.31
N THR A 48 -18.00 13.47 6.04
CA THR A 48 -16.95 14.43 5.68
C THR A 48 -15.93 14.62 6.80
N VAL A 49 -16.38 14.74 8.06
CA VAL A 49 -15.46 14.87 9.21
C VAL A 49 -14.64 13.60 9.39
N LEU A 50 -15.29 12.42 9.34
CA LEU A 50 -14.60 11.13 9.46
C LEU A 50 -13.52 10.98 8.38
N TRP A 51 -13.84 11.27 7.12
CA TRP A 51 -12.90 11.20 6.01
C TRP A 51 -11.80 12.25 6.09
N GLY A 52 -12.10 13.46 6.57
CA GLY A 52 -11.10 14.49 6.81
C GLY A 52 -10.06 14.04 7.82
N ILE A 53 -10.50 13.46 8.95
CA ILE A 53 -9.59 12.90 9.97
C ILE A 53 -8.79 11.73 9.38
N ALA A 54 -9.43 10.80 8.68
CA ALA A 54 -8.76 9.67 8.06
C ALA A 54 -7.69 10.12 7.05
N ALA A 55 -7.98 11.13 6.23
CA ALA A 55 -7.04 11.69 5.27
C ALA A 55 -5.82 12.33 5.96
N LEU A 56 -6.02 13.03 7.08
CA LEU A 56 -4.90 13.59 7.87
C LEU A 56 -4.02 12.49 8.46
N VAL A 57 -4.61 11.44 9.04
CA VAL A 57 -3.87 10.29 9.56
C VAL A 57 -3.11 9.58 8.43
N ALA A 58 -3.73 9.41 7.27
CA ALA A 58 -3.09 8.82 6.10
C ALA A 58 -1.92 9.67 5.59
N LEU A 59 -2.09 11.00 5.54
CA LEU A 59 -1.04 11.93 5.14
C LEU A 59 0.19 11.80 6.05
N LEU A 60 -0.02 11.80 7.37
CA LEU A 60 1.06 11.61 8.35
C LEU A 60 1.75 10.25 8.17
N SER A 61 0.97 9.19 7.93
CA SER A 61 1.50 7.84 7.73
C SER A 61 2.37 7.75 6.46
N VAL A 62 1.92 8.36 5.36
CA VAL A 62 2.68 8.41 4.09
C VAL A 62 3.93 9.28 4.25
N TRP A 63 3.87 10.36 5.03
CA TRP A 63 5.01 11.21 5.28
C TRP A 63 6.12 10.45 6.03
N VAL A 64 5.79 9.76 7.12
CA VAL A 64 6.74 8.90 7.84
C VAL A 64 7.27 7.78 6.94
N TYR A 65 6.40 7.16 6.14
CA TYR A 65 6.82 6.12 5.20
C TYR A 65 7.81 6.63 4.14
N SER A 66 7.67 7.88 3.71
CA SER A 66 8.57 8.50 2.73
C SER A 66 10.00 8.64 3.26
N GLU A 67 10.18 8.93 4.55
CA GLU A 67 11.51 9.02 5.18
C GLU A 67 12.25 7.70 5.09
N ILE A 68 11.57 6.60 5.44
CA ILE A 68 12.18 5.27 5.40
C ILE A 68 12.47 4.84 3.96
N ALA A 69 11.62 5.21 3.01
CA ALA A 69 11.87 4.97 1.59
C ALA A 69 13.10 5.73 1.08
N MET A 70 13.34 6.95 1.56
CA MET A 70 14.53 7.75 1.22
C MET A 70 15.82 7.20 1.84
N MET A 71 15.75 6.52 2.99
CA MET A 71 16.91 5.87 3.61
C MET A 71 17.43 4.66 2.80
N PHE A 72 16.56 3.99 2.03
CA PHE A 72 16.88 2.75 1.31
C PHE A 72 16.58 2.82 -0.21
N PRO A 73 17.16 3.78 -0.97
CA PRO A 73 16.80 4.02 -2.37
C PRO A 73 17.26 2.91 -3.34
N GLY A 74 18.14 2.02 -2.88
CA GLY A 74 18.63 0.87 -3.64
C GLY A 74 17.76 -0.37 -3.52
N ARG A 75 16.72 -0.37 -2.68
CA ARG A 75 15.86 -1.53 -2.43
C ARG A 75 14.54 -1.39 -3.18
N SER A 76 13.88 -2.52 -3.44
CA SER A 76 12.54 -2.57 -4.04
C SER A 76 11.48 -1.80 -3.22
N GLY A 77 11.75 -1.58 -1.93
CA GLY A 77 10.87 -0.90 -1.00
C GLY A 77 9.84 -1.83 -0.36
N GLY A 78 8.90 -1.26 0.39
CA GLY A 78 7.83 -2.01 1.06
C GLY A 78 8.03 -2.12 2.57
N ILE A 79 6.92 -2.19 3.30
CA ILE A 79 6.92 -2.22 4.76
C ILE A 79 7.69 -3.40 5.33
N SER A 80 7.71 -4.54 4.64
CA SER A 80 8.44 -5.74 5.05
C SER A 80 9.96 -5.59 4.94
N ILE A 81 10.45 -4.98 3.86
CA ILE A 81 11.88 -4.70 3.68
C ILE A 81 12.33 -3.65 4.70
N TYR A 82 11.56 -2.57 4.85
CA TYR A 82 11.87 -1.51 5.80
C TYR A 82 11.86 -1.99 7.25
N ALA A 83 10.85 -2.78 7.64
CA ALA A 83 10.76 -3.32 8.98
C ALA A 83 11.86 -4.36 9.28
N ASN A 84 12.23 -5.19 8.30
CA ASN A 84 13.36 -6.10 8.45
C ASN A 84 14.67 -5.34 8.65
N GLU A 85 14.93 -4.33 7.83
CA GLU A 85 16.19 -3.57 7.88
C GLU A 85 16.32 -2.77 9.18
N ALA A 86 15.22 -2.22 9.71
CA ALA A 86 15.21 -1.52 10.99
C ALA A 86 15.41 -2.46 12.21
N TRP A 87 14.92 -3.71 12.15
CA TRP A 87 15.03 -4.67 13.27
C TRP A 87 16.13 -5.72 13.12
N ARG A 88 16.87 -5.75 12.00
CA ARG A 88 17.85 -6.80 11.68
C ARG A 88 18.89 -7.07 12.77
N LYS A 89 19.23 -6.05 13.57
CA LYS A 89 20.20 -6.16 14.68
C LYS A 89 19.66 -6.99 15.84
N TYR A 90 18.34 -7.05 16.01
CA TYR A 90 17.67 -7.74 17.10
C TYR A 90 17.02 -9.05 16.63
N THR A 91 16.32 -9.04 15.50
CA THR A 91 15.65 -10.22 14.95
C THR A 91 15.29 -10.04 13.48
N THR A 92 15.29 -11.14 12.73
CA THR A 92 14.90 -11.16 11.31
C THR A 92 13.40 -11.42 11.11
N LEU A 93 12.66 -11.80 12.17
CA LEU A 93 11.26 -12.20 12.11
C LEU A 93 10.28 -11.05 11.85
N VAL A 94 10.66 -9.80 12.14
CA VAL A 94 9.76 -8.64 11.94
C VAL A 94 9.37 -8.47 10.47
N GLY A 95 10.30 -8.72 9.54
CA GLY A 95 10.03 -8.65 8.10
C GLY A 95 8.91 -9.59 7.66
N PRO A 96 9.03 -10.92 7.90
CA PRO A 96 7.98 -11.89 7.63
C PRO A 96 6.64 -11.58 8.32
N ILE A 97 6.66 -11.16 9.58
CA ILE A 97 5.44 -10.81 10.31
C ILE A 97 4.75 -9.60 9.66
N ALA A 98 5.52 -8.56 9.30
CA ALA A 98 4.99 -7.38 8.60
C ALA A 98 4.41 -7.75 7.22
N THR A 99 5.07 -8.64 6.48
CA THR A 99 4.54 -9.18 5.21
C THR A 99 3.21 -9.89 5.42
N PHE A 100 3.13 -10.74 6.45
CA PHE A 100 1.91 -11.51 6.72
C PHE A 100 0.75 -10.60 7.16
N GLY A 101 1.02 -9.61 8.03
CA GLY A 101 0.02 -8.62 8.42
C GLY A 101 -0.49 -7.80 7.24
N TYR A 102 0.41 -7.33 6.37
CA TYR A 102 0.04 -6.64 5.14
C TYR A 102 -0.82 -7.53 4.22
N TRP A 103 -0.42 -8.79 4.05
CA TRP A 103 -1.14 -9.74 3.21
C TRP A 103 -2.55 -10.06 3.73
N ILE A 104 -2.72 -10.24 5.05
CA ILE A 104 -4.06 -10.43 5.65
C ILE A 104 -4.91 -9.18 5.43
N GLY A 105 -4.37 -7.99 5.71
CA GLY A 105 -5.10 -6.74 5.52
C GLY A 105 -5.61 -6.61 4.09
N TRP A 106 -4.76 -6.89 3.10
CA TRP A 106 -5.15 -6.86 1.69
C TRP A 106 -6.19 -7.93 1.34
N SER A 107 -6.06 -9.15 1.88
CA SER A 107 -6.98 -10.25 1.63
C SER A 107 -8.40 -9.95 2.13
N VAL A 108 -8.53 -9.36 3.32
CA VAL A 108 -9.84 -8.95 3.87
C VAL A 108 -10.47 -7.87 3.00
N VAL A 109 -9.67 -6.88 2.58
CA VAL A 109 -10.13 -5.80 1.70
C VAL A 109 -10.63 -6.35 0.36
N LEU A 110 -9.90 -7.27 -0.26
CA LEU A 110 -10.32 -7.93 -1.50
C LEU A 110 -11.62 -8.73 -1.34
N ALA A 111 -11.80 -9.41 -0.21
CA ALA A 111 -13.02 -10.18 0.07
C ALA A 111 -14.26 -9.27 0.18
N ILE A 112 -14.14 -8.13 0.88
CA ILE A 112 -15.21 -7.13 0.97
C ILE A 112 -15.56 -6.58 -0.42
N PHE A 113 -14.55 -6.27 -1.22
CA PHE A 113 -14.75 -5.77 -2.58
C PHE A 113 -15.42 -6.80 -3.50
N GLY A 114 -14.98 -8.06 -3.43
CA GLY A 114 -15.61 -9.15 -4.17
C GLY A 114 -17.10 -9.29 -3.81
N ASN A 115 -17.44 -9.14 -2.52
CA ASN A 115 -18.83 -9.16 -2.07
C ASN A 115 -19.65 -7.98 -2.63
N ILE A 116 -19.11 -6.75 -2.54
CA ILE A 116 -19.78 -5.54 -3.06
C ILE A 116 -20.03 -5.68 -4.57
N ILE A 117 -19.01 -6.04 -5.34
CA ILE A 117 -19.15 -6.23 -6.80
C ILE A 117 -20.15 -7.35 -7.10
N GLY A 118 -20.08 -8.47 -6.37
CA GLY A 118 -21.04 -9.56 -6.50
C GLY A 118 -22.49 -9.12 -6.28
N SER A 119 -22.74 -8.29 -5.26
CA SER A 119 -24.07 -7.73 -4.99
C SER A 119 -24.56 -6.79 -6.09
N LEU A 120 -23.66 -5.96 -6.66
CA LEU A 120 -23.99 -5.03 -7.73
C LEU A 120 -24.33 -5.75 -9.05
N ILE A 121 -23.74 -6.92 -9.31
CA ILE A 121 -24.06 -7.73 -10.50
C ILE A 121 -25.44 -8.39 -10.39
N GLN A 122 -25.91 -8.66 -9.16
CA GLN A 122 -27.20 -9.32 -8.91
C GLN A 122 -28.39 -8.34 -8.82
N ALA A 123 -28.13 -7.04 -8.65
CA ALA A 123 -29.14 -5.97 -8.56
C ALA A 123 -29.57 -5.46 -9.94
#